data_AF-A0A0B7C4K4-F1
#
_entry.id   AF-A0A0B7C4K4-F1
#
_cell.length_a   1.000
_cell.length_b   1.000
_cell.length_c   1.000
_cell.angle_alpha   90.00
_cell.angle_beta   90.00
_cell.angle_gamma   90.00
#
_symmetry.space_group_name_H-M   'P 1'
#
loop_
_entity.id
_entity.type
_entity.pdbx_description
1 polymer ?
#
loop_
_entity_poly.entity_id
_entity_poly.type
_entity_poly.pdbx_seq_one_letter_code
_entity_poly.pdbx_strand_id
1 'polypeptide(L)' 'SNTAHVSKRIIPVRCMINVETDVKPTDRNSFRFKVVTSLKDRVFIFSSETLDDCLTWANTLMAAVTEYKKSVKVAEPP' A
#
# COMPACT_ATOMS: atom_id res chain seq x y z
N SER A 1 -7.08 0.94 -31.85
CA SER A 1 -6.84 0.09 -30.67
C SER A 1 -5.92 0.86 -29.74
N ASN A 2 -6.45 1.41 -28.64
CA ASN A 2 -5.69 2.25 -27.72
C ASN A 2 -5.10 1.34 -26.64
N THR A 3 -4.00 0.66 -26.95
CA THR A 3 -3.28 -0.18 -25.97
C THR A 3 -2.56 0.73 -25.00
N ALA A 4 -3.21 1.08 -23.90
CA ALA A 4 -2.57 1.76 -22.79
C ALA A 4 -1.37 0.90 -22.35
N HIS A 5 -0.16 1.39 -22.60
CA HIS A 5 1.06 0.79 -22.07
C HIS A 5 1.01 0.93 -20.55
N VAL A 6 0.46 -0.08 -19.86
CA VAL A 6 0.52 -0.17 -18.41
C VAL A 6 1.98 -0.40 -18.05
N SER A 7 2.73 0.68 -17.83
CA SER A 7 4.03 0.61 -17.21
C SER A 7 3.83 -0.04 -15.84
N LYS A 8 4.23 -1.31 -15.71
CA LYS A 8 4.33 -1.98 -14.41
C LYS A 8 5.38 -1.22 -13.61
N ARG A 9 4.92 -0.41 -12.64
CA ARG A 9 5.80 0.35 -11.75
C ARG A 9 5.92 -0.40 -10.44
N ILE A 10 7.14 -0.75 -10.07
CA ILE A 10 7.44 -1.32 -8.75
C ILE A 10 7.43 -0.18 -7.74
N ILE A 11 6.70 -0.35 -6.64
CA ILE A 11 6.74 0.54 -5.47
C ILE A 11 7.60 -0.16 -4.42
N PRO A 12 8.84 0.30 -4.16
CA PRO A 12 9.68 -0.32 -3.14
C PRO A 12 9.09 -0.14 -1.74
N VAL A 13 9.15 -1.17 -0.89
CA VAL A 13 8.66 -1.09 0.51
C VAL A 13 9.35 0.03 1.29
N ARG A 14 10.64 0.27 1.05
CA ARG A 14 11.40 1.38 1.65
C ARG A 14 10.80 2.77 1.39
N CYS A 15 9.99 2.90 0.34
CA CYS A 15 9.33 4.14 -0.03
C CYS A 15 7.93 4.27 0.57
N MET A 16 7.38 3.21 1.15
CA MET A 16 6.04 3.20 1.74
C MET A 16 6.12 3.74 3.18
N ILE A 17 5.42 4.83 3.43
CA ILE A 17 5.38 5.50 4.74
C ILE A 17 4.26 4.89 5.59
N ASN A 18 3.07 4.75 4.98
CA ASN A 18 1.83 4.34 5.63
C ASN A 18 0.92 3.57 4.67
N VAL A 19 0.01 2.78 5.23
CA VAL A 19 -1.08 2.12 4.51
C VAL A 19 -2.39 2.42 5.24
N GLU A 20 -3.38 2.92 4.52
CA GLU A 20 -4.66 3.37 5.10
C GLU A 20 -5.82 2.63 4.45
N THR A 21 -6.66 2.00 5.25
CA THR A 21 -7.94 1.46 4.76
C THR A 21 -8.91 2.63 4.54
N ASP A 22 -9.49 2.71 3.34
CA ASP A 22 -10.52 3.70 2.98
C ASP A 22 -11.82 2.94 2.69
N VAL A 23 -12.28 2.23 3.72
CA VAL A 23 -13.51 1.43 3.71
C VAL A 23 -14.55 2.14 4.57
N LYS A 24 -15.68 2.47 3.96
CA LYS A 24 -16.84 3.03 4.66
C LYS A 24 -17.89 1.95 4.89
N PRO A 25 -18.71 2.05 5.95
CA PRO A 25 -19.81 1.11 6.19
C PRO A 25 -20.83 1.02 5.04
N THR A 26 -20.89 2.06 4.20
CA THR A 26 -21.78 2.14 3.03
C THR A 26 -21.20 1.49 1.78
N ASP A 27 -19.92 1.12 1.78
CA ASP A 27 -19.26 0.54 0.60
C ASP A 27 -19.74 -0.90 0.40
N ARG A 28 -20.34 -1.17 -0.76
CA ARG A 28 -20.90 -2.48 -1.09
C ARG A 28 -20.01 -3.31 -2.01
N ASN A 29 -19.47 -2.68 -3.05
CA ASN A 29 -18.82 -3.37 -4.17
C ASN A 29 -17.45 -2.78 -4.55
N SER A 30 -16.87 -1.92 -3.71
CA SER A 30 -15.59 -1.27 -4.00
C SER A 30 -14.88 -0.91 -2.70
N PHE A 31 -14.05 -1.81 -2.21
CA PHE A 31 -13.25 -1.62 -1.00
C PHE A 31 -11.87 -1.11 -1.39
N ARG A 32 -11.40 -0.05 -0.74
CA ARG A 32 -10.16 0.63 -1.13
C ARG A 32 -9.17 0.74 0.02
N PHE A 33 -7.90 0.76 -0.34
CA PHE A 33 -6.83 1.14 0.56
C PHE A 33 -5.83 2.05 -0.16
N LYS A 34 -5.12 2.86 0.61
CA LYS A 34 -4.15 3.84 0.14
C LYS A 34 -2.76 3.44 0.61
N VAL A 35 -1.78 3.52 -0.28
CA VAL A 35 -0.36 3.40 0.04
C VAL A 35 0.25 4.80 -0.08
N VAL A 36 0.60 5.38 1.06
CA VAL A 36 1.26 6.69 1.16
C VAL A 36 2.76 6.47 1.00
N THR A 37 3.39 7.18 0.07
CA THR A 37 4.82 7.00 -0.24
C THR A 37 5.62 8.28 -0.08
N SER A 38 6.92 8.14 0.22
CA SER A 38 7.89 9.24 0.20
C SER A 38 8.29 9.66 -1.22
N LEU A 39 7.79 8.97 -2.25
CA LEU A 39 8.11 9.24 -3.65
C LEU A 39 7.31 10.45 -4.15
N LYS A 40 7.84 11.66 -3.96
CA LYS A 40 7.17 12.91 -4.38
C LYS A 40 5.74 13.01 -3.83
N ASP A 41 5.56 12.59 -2.58
CA ASP A 41 4.27 12.56 -1.87
C ASP A 41 3.15 11.82 -2.61
N ARG A 42 3.51 10.82 -3.43
CA ARG A 42 2.55 10.03 -4.18
C ARG A 42 1.75 9.14 -3.26
N VAL A 43 0.44 9.15 -3.47
CA VAL A 43 -0.51 8.21 -2.88
C VAL A 43 -1.03 7.29 -3.98
N PHE A 44 -0.89 5.99 -3.78
CA PHE A 44 -1.47 4.99 -4.67
C PHE A 44 -2.75 4.46 -4.04
N ILE A 45 -3.83 4.44 -4.82
CA ILE A 45 -5.13 3.93 -4.38
C ILE A 45 -5.35 2.59 -5.07
N PHE A 46 -5.61 1.57 -4.28
CA PHE A 46 -5.94 0.23 -4.74
C PHE A 46 -7.37 -0.10 -4.37
N SER A 47 -8.02 -0.90 -5.20
CA SER A 47 -9.38 -1.39 -4.99
C SER A 47 -9.40 -2.91 -5.04
N SER A 48 -10.32 -3.50 -4.31
CA SER A 48 -10.62 -4.93 -4.32
C SER A 48 -12.12 -5.15 -4.34
N GLU A 49 -12.53 -6.31 -4.85
CA GLU A 49 -13.93 -6.69 -5.00
C GLU A 49 -14.55 -7.11 -3.67
N THR A 50 -13.74 -7.66 -2.77
CA THR A 50 -14.19 -8.11 -1.44
C THR A 50 -13.54 -7.29 -0.33
N LEU A 51 -14.25 -7.14 0.79
CA LEU A 51 -13.72 -6.48 1.97
C LEU A 51 -12.52 -7.24 2.53
N ASP A 52 -12.60 -8.58 2.53
CA ASP A 52 -11.55 -9.44 3.07
C ASP A 52 -10.23 -9.28 2.31
N ASP A 53 -10.27 -9.25 0.97
CA ASP A 53 -9.09 -8.97 0.16
C ASP A 53 -8.52 -7.59 0.45
N CYS A 54 -9.39 -6.57 0.59
CA CYS A 54 -8.97 -5.20 0.91
C CYS A 54 -8.17 -5.15 2.21
N LEU A 55 -8.72 -5.77 3.27
CA LEU A 55 -8.12 -5.79 4.59
C LEU A 55 -6.85 -6.62 4.60
N THR A 56 -6.86 -7.78 3.94
CA THR A 56 -5.69 -8.65 3.80
C THR A 56 -4.54 -7.89 3.15
N TRP A 57 -4.76 -7.25 1.99
CA TRP A 57 -3.73 -6.46 1.33
C TRP A 57 -3.21 -5.30 2.19
N ALA A 58 -4.11 -4.53 2.81
CA ALA A 58 -3.72 -3.41 3.65
C ALA A 58 -2.87 -3.86 4.86
N ASN A 59 -3.29 -4.93 5.54
CA ASN A 59 -2.60 -5.48 6.70
C ASN A 59 -1.24 -6.09 6.32
N THR A 60 -1.18 -6.84 5.22
CA THR A 60 0.07 -7.44 4.73
C THR A 60 1.10 -6.36 4.38
N LEU A 61 0.69 -5.30 3.68
CA LEU A 61 1.60 -4.20 3.33
C LEU A 61 2.05 -3.43 4.59
N MET A 62 1.14 -3.18 5.54
CA MET A 62 1.50 -2.54 6.81
C MET A 62 2.51 -3.37 7.61
N ALA A 63 2.33 -4.69 7.66
CA ALA A 63 3.27 -5.60 8.30
C ALA A 63 4.65 -5.53 7.63
N ALA A 64 4.71 -5.52 6.29
CA ALA A 64 5.97 -5.40 5.55
C ALA A 64 6.67 -4.05 5.81
N VAL A 65 5.92 -2.95 5.86
CA VAL A 65 6.46 -1.62 6.21
C VAL A 65 7.01 -1.60 7.63
N THR A 66 6.28 -2.20 8.57
CA THR A 66 6.69 -2.28 9.98
C THR A 66 7.96 -3.11 10.14
N GLU A 67 8.04 -4.26 9.47
CA GLU A 67 9.20 -5.13 9.50
C GLU A 67 10.43 -4.43 8.92
N TYR A 68 10.30 -3.79 7.75
CA TYR A 68 11.39 -3.02 7.16
C TYR A 68 11.91 -1.92 8.11
N LYS A 69 11.01 -1.16 8.76
CA LYS A 69 11.39 -0.12 9.72
C LYS A 69 12.16 -0.69 10.92
N LYS A 70 11.84 -1.91 11.38
CA LYS A 70 12.61 -2.59 12.44
C LYS A 70 14.00 -2.97 11.94
N SER A 71 14.09 -3.58 10.76
CA SER A 71 15.37 -4.01 10.19
C SER A 71 16.35 -2.85 9.98
N VAL A 72 15.86 -1.68 9.59
CA VAL A 72 16.71 -0.48 9.44
C VAL A 72 17.25 0.00 10.78
N LYS A 73 16.44 0.00 11.85
CA LYS A 73 16.88 0.43 13.19
C LYS A 73 17.93 -0.48 13.82
N VAL A 74 17.94 -1.76 13.47
CA VAL A 74 18.93 -2.73 13.97
C VAL A 74 20.28 -2.58 13.26
N ALA A 75 20.33 -1.92 12.11
CA ALA A 75 21.53 -1.80 11.27
C ALA A 75 22.39 -0.55 11.56
N GLU A 76 21.95 0.38 12.41
CA GLU A 76 22.78 1.51 12.86
C GLU A 76 23.61 1.10 14.09
N PRO A 77 24.97 1.13 14.04
CA PRO A 77 25.79 0.95 15.23
C PRO A 77 25.62 2.14 16.20
N PRO A 78 25.85 1.93 17.51
CA PRO A 78 25.74 2.97 18.54
C PRO A 78 26.70 4.15 18.35
#